data_AF-A0A8T5T6D3-F1
#
_entry.id   AF-A0A8T5T6D3-F1
#
_cell.length_a   1.000
_cell.length_b   1.000
_cell.length_c   1.000
_cell.angle_alpha   90.00
_cell.angle_beta   90.00
_cell.angle_gamma   90.00
#
_symmetry.space_group_name_H-M   'P 1'
#
loop_
_entity.id
_entity.type
_entity.pdbx_description
1 polymer ?
#
loop_
_entity_poly.entity_id
_entity_poly.type
_entity_poly.pdbx_seq_one_letter_code
_entity_poly.pdbx_strand_id
1 'polypeptide(L)'
;MKAIGLVFLYDRNEGSPQDVSTKFISQFSNVTENLVLEGLMKLPELKEIMDTKRIYWAGIKQNFAEILRQEETIGKLAWKLFSDNSGIAPHAEVKSLIYEKENSPWGFTLMVCVLYQ
;
A
#
# COMPACT_ATOMS: atom_id res chain seq x y z
N MET A 1 18.60 -2.66 -2.09
CA MET A 1 17.39 -1.88 -1.83
C MET A 1 16.67 -2.51 -0.67
N LYS A 2 16.22 -1.70 0.27
CA LYS A 2 15.59 -2.06 1.53
C LYS A 2 14.17 -1.51 1.51
N ALA A 3 13.17 -2.34 1.77
CA ALA A 3 11.81 -1.85 1.97
C ALA A 3 11.73 -1.02 3.26
N ILE A 4 11.13 0.17 3.19
CA ILE A 4 11.07 1.13 4.31
C ILE A 4 9.65 1.49 4.75
N GLY A 5 8.65 1.11 3.97
CA GLY A 5 7.26 1.45 4.25
C GLY A 5 6.26 0.71 3.37
N LEU A 6 5.01 0.71 3.84
CA LEU A 6 3.86 0.24 3.08
C LEU A 6 2.83 1.36 2.94
N VAL A 7 2.27 1.50 1.75
CA VAL A 7 1.15 2.40 1.49
C VAL A 7 0.01 1.62 0.83
N PHE A 8 -1.15 1.71 1.44
CA PHE A 8 -2.40 1.11 0.98
C PHE A 8 -3.25 2.17 0.29
N LEU A 9 -3.45 2.04 -1.02
CA LEU A 9 -4.28 2.95 -1.81
C LEU A 9 -5.58 2.24 -2.22
N TYR A 10 -6.70 2.94 -2.06
CA TYR A 10 -8.04 2.40 -2.32
C TYR A 10 -8.95 3.48 -2.91
N ASP A 11 -10.13 3.12 -3.44
CA ASP A 11 -11.10 4.11 -3.91
C ASP A 11 -11.74 4.81 -2.70
N ARG A 12 -11.65 6.14 -2.64
CA ARG A 12 -12.22 6.93 -1.52
C ARG A 12 -13.72 6.71 -1.32
N ASN A 13 -14.44 6.25 -2.34
CA ASN A 13 -15.85 5.91 -2.25
C ASN A 13 -16.13 4.70 -1.32
N GLU A 14 -15.12 3.89 -1.00
CA GLU A 14 -15.24 2.72 -0.11
C GLU A 14 -15.31 3.09 1.39
N GLY A 15 -14.97 4.33 1.73
CA GLY A 15 -15.09 4.89 3.07
C GLY A 15 -13.86 5.67 3.57
N SER A 16 -13.87 6.02 4.85
CA SER A 16 -12.71 6.63 5.50
C SER A 16 -11.56 5.62 5.66
N PRO A 17 -10.30 6.07 5.80
CA PRO A 17 -9.18 5.15 6.01
C PRO A 17 -9.37 4.25 7.23
N GLN A 18 -10.02 4.76 8.28
CA GLN A 18 -10.34 4.01 9.49
C GLN A 18 -11.32 2.87 9.20
N ASP A 19 -12.39 3.13 8.44
CA ASP A 19 -13.39 2.13 8.12
C ASP A 19 -12.82 1.04 7.21
N VAL A 20 -12.06 1.45 6.19
CA VAL A 20 -11.48 0.56 5.19
C VAL A 20 -10.40 -0.32 5.80
N SER A 21 -9.50 0.25 6.61
CA SER A 21 -8.48 -0.52 7.33
C SER A 21 -9.12 -1.53 8.30
N THR A 22 -10.24 -1.18 8.94
CA THR A 22 -10.99 -2.09 9.83
C THR A 22 -11.59 -3.27 9.07
N LYS A 23 -12.16 -3.05 7.88
CA LYS A 23 -12.63 -4.13 6.99
C LYS A 23 -11.49 -5.05 6.54
N PHE A 24 -10.31 -4.48 6.33
CA PHE A 24 -9.14 -5.19 5.84
C PHE A 24 -8.34 -5.94 6.91
N ILE A 25 -8.39 -5.51 8.18
CA ILE A 25 -7.40 -5.91 9.20
C ILE A 25 -7.23 -7.41 9.38
N SER A 26 -8.30 -8.19 9.21
CA SER A 26 -8.28 -9.66 9.30
C SER A 26 -7.42 -10.33 8.21
N GLN A 27 -7.14 -9.61 7.13
CA GLN A 27 -6.39 -10.07 5.95
C GLN A 27 -4.97 -9.49 5.90
N PHE A 28 -4.62 -8.61 6.84
CA PHE A 28 -3.32 -7.93 6.85
C PHE A 28 -2.15 -8.93 6.82
N SER A 29 -2.17 -9.93 7.70
CA SER A 29 -1.12 -10.95 7.76
C SER A 29 -0.94 -11.67 6.43
N ASN A 30 -2.03 -12.14 5.83
CA ASN A 30 -2.02 -12.86 4.55
C ASN A 30 -1.43 -12.01 3.42
N VAL A 31 -1.85 -10.74 3.33
CA VAL A 31 -1.34 -9.83 2.30
C VAL A 31 0.14 -9.53 2.51
N THR A 32 0.57 -9.26 3.75
CA THR A 32 2.00 -9.00 4.02
C THR A 32 2.88 -10.23 3.83
N GLU A 33 2.38 -11.42 4.11
CA GLU A 33 3.06 -12.68 3.81
C GLU A 33 3.25 -12.85 2.29
N ASN A 34 2.21 -12.57 1.51
CA ASN A 34 2.31 -12.59 0.04
C ASN A 34 3.38 -11.60 -0.47
N LEU A 35 3.51 -10.40 0.10
CA LEU A 35 4.58 -9.46 -0.29
C LEU A 35 5.98 -10.06 -0.08
N VAL A 36 6.17 -10.86 0.98
CA VAL A 36 7.44 -11.52 1.26
C VAL A 36 7.67 -12.70 0.32
N LEU A 37 6.65 -13.53 0.09
CA LEU A 37 6.73 -14.69 -0.80
C LEU A 37 6.97 -14.30 -2.26
N GLU A 38 6.34 -13.21 -2.73
CA GLU A 38 6.56 -12.63 -4.06
C GLU A 38 7.90 -11.87 -4.18
N GLY A 39 8.71 -11.85 -3.13
CA GLY A 39 10.04 -11.22 -3.13
C GLY A 39 10.01 -9.70 -3.23
N LEU A 40 8.88 -9.06 -2.91
CA LEU A 40 8.77 -7.60 -2.88
C LEU A 40 9.44 -7.01 -1.65
N MET A 41 9.51 -7.75 -0.55
CA MET A 41 10.24 -7.33 0.64
C MET A 41 10.75 -8.53 1.43
N LYS A 42 11.70 -8.31 2.33
CA LYS A 42 12.18 -9.36 3.24
C LYS A 42 11.44 -9.32 4.57
N LEU A 43 11.34 -10.48 5.23
CA LEU A 43 10.70 -10.58 6.55
C LEU A 43 11.29 -9.61 7.61
N PRO A 44 12.61 -9.39 7.70
CA PRO A 44 13.16 -8.39 8.63
C PRO A 44 12.72 -6.96 8.32
N GLU A 45 12.53 -6.62 7.04
CA GLU A 45 12.06 -5.30 6.61
C GLU A 45 10.59 -5.10 6.96
N LEU A 46 9.75 -6.13 6.77
CA LEU A 46 8.36 -6.12 7.21
C LEU A 46 8.25 -5.89 8.72
N LYS A 47 9.06 -6.61 9.51
CA LYS A 47 9.12 -6.42 10.95
C LYS A 47 9.47 -4.98 11.32
N GLU A 48 10.50 -4.40 10.69
CA GLU A 48 10.91 -3.02 10.95
C GLU A 48 9.80 -2.00 10.58
N ILE A 49 9.12 -2.20 9.46
CA ILE A 49 8.00 -1.35 9.02
C ILE A 49 6.86 -1.39 10.04
N MET A 50 6.53 -2.57 10.57
CA MET A 50 5.51 -2.73 11.60
C MET A 50 5.92 -2.07 12.92
N ASP A 51 7.16 -2.32 13.38
CA ASP A 51 7.69 -1.77 14.64
C ASP A 51 7.75 -0.23 14.59
N THR A 52 8.10 0.33 13.43
CA THR A 52 8.16 1.79 13.18
C THR A 52 6.83 2.42 12.78
N LYS A 53 5.76 1.62 12.67
CA LYS A 53 4.40 2.05 12.26
C LYS A 53 4.38 2.80 10.92
N ARG A 54 5.25 2.40 9.98
CA ARG A 54 5.39 3.02 8.65
C ARG A 54 4.41 2.42 7.63
N ILE A 55 3.15 2.33 8.04
CA ILE A 55 2.05 1.78 7.27
C ILE A 55 0.99 2.87 7.16
N TYR A 56 0.71 3.33 5.94
CA TYR A 56 -0.23 4.42 5.70
C TYR A 56 -1.32 4.03 4.71
N TRP A 57 -2.46 4.72 4.81
CA TRP A 57 -3.66 4.46 4.02
C TRP A 57 -4.13 5.74 3.35
N ALA A 58 -4.52 5.68 2.07
CA ALA A 58 -5.13 6.82 1.39
C ALA A 58 -6.20 6.40 0.39
N GLY A 59 -7.34 7.09 0.48
CA GLY A 59 -8.43 7.00 -0.49
C GLY A 59 -8.19 7.95 -1.67
N ILE A 60 -8.22 7.41 -2.88
CA ILE A 60 -8.10 8.14 -4.14
C ILE A 60 -9.50 8.64 -4.55
N LYS A 61 -9.63 9.96 -4.73
CA LYS A 61 -10.94 10.62 -4.90
C LYS A 61 -11.52 10.49 -6.31
N GLN A 62 -10.69 10.49 -7.35
CA GLN A 62 -11.13 10.52 -8.75
C GLN A 62 -10.18 9.68 -9.61
N ASN A 63 -10.69 9.19 -10.74
CA ASN A 63 -9.94 8.46 -11.75
C ASN A 63 -9.25 7.19 -11.22
N PHE A 64 -9.79 6.56 -10.18
CA PHE A 64 -9.21 5.37 -9.57
C PHE A 64 -8.95 4.27 -10.59
N ALA A 65 -9.93 3.99 -11.45
CA ALA A 65 -9.79 2.99 -12.53
C ALA A 65 -8.69 3.31 -13.54
N GLU A 66 -8.41 4.59 -13.79
CA GLU A 66 -7.32 5.02 -14.67
C GLU A 66 -5.97 4.89 -13.95
N ILE A 67 -5.92 5.27 -12.67
CA ILE A 67 -4.71 5.19 -11.84
C ILE A 67 -4.25 3.75 -11.65
N LEU A 68 -5.18 2.79 -11.52
CA LEU A 68 -4.86 1.35 -11.46
C LEU A 68 -4.00 0.87 -12.64
N ARG A 69 -4.03 1.56 -13.78
CA ARG A 69 -3.27 1.23 -15.00
C ARG A 69 -1.98 2.04 -15.16
N GLN A 70 -1.67 2.91 -14.20
CA GLN A 70 -0.55 3.86 -14.27
C GLN A 70 0.39 3.65 -13.09
N GLU A 71 1.31 2.70 -13.21
CA GLU A 71 2.30 2.37 -12.16
C GLU A 71 3.07 3.60 -11.66
N GLU A 72 3.47 4.50 -12.56
CA GLU A 72 4.17 5.74 -12.19
C GLU A 72 3.30 6.64 -11.30
N THR A 73 2.00 6.76 -11.61
CA THR A 73 1.05 7.55 -10.83
C THR A 73 0.82 6.92 -9.46
N ILE A 74 0.69 5.59 -9.39
CA ILE A 74 0.60 4.84 -8.13
C ILE A 74 1.83 5.13 -7.26
N GLY A 75 3.02 5.01 -7.83
CA GLY A 75 4.29 5.26 -7.13
C GLY A 75 4.40 6.69 -6.60
N LYS A 76 4.03 7.69 -7.40
CA LYS A 76 4.01 9.11 -6.99
C LYS A 76 3.04 9.36 -5.84
N LEU A 77 1.84 8.77 -5.89
CA LEU A 77 0.83 8.91 -4.82
C LEU A 77 1.29 8.23 -3.53
N ALA A 78 1.84 7.02 -3.63
CA ALA A 78 2.37 6.29 -2.49
C ALA A 78 3.51 7.05 -1.81
N TRP A 79 4.47 7.54 -2.60
CA TRP A 79 5.59 8.32 -2.07
C TRP A 79 5.15 9.63 -1.45
N LYS A 80 4.22 10.36 -2.09
CA LYS A 80 3.67 11.60 -1.53
C LYS A 80 3.07 11.35 -0.15
N LEU A 81 2.20 10.34 -0.03
CA LEU A 81 1.59 10.01 1.27
C LEU A 81 2.66 9.63 2.30
N PHE A 82 3.61 8.78 1.89
CA PHE A 82 4.66 8.31 2.78
C PHE A 82 5.56 9.45 3.26
N SER A 83 6.01 10.33 2.36
CA SER A 83 6.85 11.48 2.69
C SER A 83 6.13 12.48 3.58
N ASP A 84 4.85 12.74 3.30
CA ASP A 84 4.04 13.68 4.08
C ASP A 84 3.87 13.22 5.54
N ASN A 85 3.87 11.91 5.80
CA ASN A 85 3.69 11.35 7.14
C ASN A 85 5.00 10.96 7.85
N SER A 86 6.07 10.65 7.12
CA SER A 86 7.34 10.16 7.69
C SER A 86 8.48 11.17 7.64
N GLY A 87 8.39 12.20 6.80
CA GLY A 87 9.48 13.14 6.52
C GLY A 87 10.61 12.55 5.65
N ILE A 88 10.47 11.31 5.17
CA ILE A 88 11.47 10.65 4.33
C ILE A 88 11.29 11.07 2.87
N ALA A 89 12.39 11.47 2.22
CA ALA A 89 12.37 11.93 0.84
C ALA A 89 12.01 10.79 -0.14
N PRO A 90 11.25 11.09 -1.21
CA PRO A 90 10.90 10.12 -2.25
C PRO A 90 12.12 9.49 -2.93
N HIS A 91 12.03 8.20 -3.22
CA HIS A 91 12.93 7.48 -4.12
C HIS A 91 12.19 7.09 -5.42
N ALA A 92 12.92 6.76 -6.49
CA ALA A 92 12.31 6.49 -7.79
C ALA A 92 11.50 5.18 -7.82
N GLU A 93 11.87 4.19 -7.00
CA GLU A 93 11.30 2.84 -7.08
C GLU A 93 10.16 2.62 -6.09
N VAL A 94 9.05 2.12 -6.62
CA VAL A 94 7.90 1.59 -5.89
C VAL A 94 7.46 0.32 -6.59
N LYS A 95 7.13 -0.70 -5.83
CA LYS A 95 6.44 -1.89 -6.36
C LYS A 95 5.07 -1.98 -5.74
N SER A 96 4.06 -2.37 -6.52
CA SER A 96 2.69 -2.48 -6.04
C SER A 96 2.09 -3.83 -6.40
N LEU A 97 1.40 -4.45 -5.45
CA LEU A 97 0.42 -5.50 -5.74
C LEU A 97 -0.97 -4.90 -5.80
N ILE A 98 -1.72 -5.28 -6.82
CA ILE A 98 -3.11 -4.84 -7.00
C ILE A 98 -4.00 -6.04 -6.74
N TYR A 99 -4.87 -5.90 -5.75
CA TYR A 99 -5.89 -6.87 -5.42
C TYR A 99 -7.23 -6.32 -5.93
N GLU A 100 -7.75 -6.93 -6.99
CA GLU A 100 -9.05 -6.56 -7.55
C GLU A 100 -10.19 -7.02 -6.64
N LYS A 101 -11.26 -6.23 -6.59
CA LYS A 101 -12.44 -6.45 -5.74
C LYS A 101 -13.02 -7.86 -5.89
N GLU A 102 -13.07 -8.38 -7.12
CA GLU A 102 -13.63 -9.67 -7.50
C GLU A 102 -12.89 -10.84 -6.86
N ASN A 103 -11.60 -10.65 -6.56
CA ASN A 103 -10.71 -11.68 -6.03
C ASN A 103 -10.35 -11.45 -4.55
N SER A 104 -10.98 -10.47 -3.90
CA SER A 104 -10.57 -9.97 -2.59
C SER A 104 -11.65 -10.15 -1.53
N PRO A 105 -11.38 -10.87 -0.42
CA PRO A 105 -12.39 -11.17 0.60
C PRO A 105 -12.88 -9.93 1.38
N TRP A 106 -12.17 -8.81 1.30
CA TRP A 106 -12.57 -7.53 1.92
C TRP A 106 -13.51 -6.68 1.05
N GLY A 107 -13.78 -7.09 -0.19
CA GLY A 107 -14.86 -6.54 -1.02
C GLY A 107 -14.57 -5.21 -1.72
N PHE A 108 -13.31 -4.78 -1.82
CA PHE A 108 -12.91 -3.59 -2.58
C PHE A 108 -11.53 -3.77 -3.22
N THR A 109 -11.22 -2.98 -4.25
CA THR A 109 -9.89 -3.01 -4.89
C THR A 109 -8.85 -2.29 -4.03
N LEU A 110 -7.72 -2.92 -3.79
CA LEU A 110 -6.65 -2.43 -2.92
C LEU A 110 -5.30 -2.52 -3.63
N MET A 111 -4.59 -1.39 -3.68
CA MET A 111 -3.19 -1.35 -4.11
C MET A 111 -2.29 -1.33 -2.89
N VAL A 112 -1.39 -2.30 -2.80
CA VAL A 112 -0.41 -2.43 -1.71
C VAL A 112 0.95 -2.06 -2.25
N CYS A 113 1.42 -0.87 -1.92
CA CYS A 113 2.66 -0.29 -2.42
C CYS A 113 3.78 -0.52 -1.40
N VAL A 114 4.90 -1.08 -1.85
CA VAL A 114 6.14 -1.23 -1.10
C VAL A 114 7.11 -0.14 -1.53
N LEU A 115 7.59 0.63 -0.55
CA LEU A 115 8.46 1.80 -0.74
C LEU A 115 9.90 1.40 -0.38
N TYR A 116 10.88 1.80 -1.18
CA TYR A 116 12.28 1.37 -1.02
C TYR A 116 13.27 2.51 -0.83
N GLN A 117 14.40 2.21 -0.17
CA GLN A 117 15.63 3.00 -0.14
C GLN A 117 16.88 2.15 -0.34
#